data_AF-A0A3M5VCR1-F1
#
_entry.id   AF-A0A3M5VCR1-F1
#
_cell.length_a   1.000
_cell.length_b   1.000
_cell.length_c   1.000
_cell.angle_alpha   90.00
_cell.angle_beta   90.00
_cell.angle_gamma   90.00
#
_symmetry.space_group_name_H-M   'P 1'
#
loop_
_entity.id
_entity.type
_entity.pdbx_description
1 polymer ?
#
loop_
_entity_poly.entity_id
_entity_poly.type
_entity_poly.pdbx_seq_one_letter_code
_entity_poly.pdbx_strand_id
1 'polypeptide(L)' 'MSRLPRKTVAEQEAAFNELNCVHLGPQGCTVYDERPLICRLFGTTASLPCPNGRRPVELIHPRAEKQIHEYMASTRQVLV' A
#
# COMPACT_ATOMS: atom_id res chain seq x y z
N MET A 1 8.90 -7.91 -6.17
CA MET A 1 9.06 -6.52 -5.71
C MET A 1 8.32 -5.64 -6.69
N SER A 2 7.38 -4.81 -6.23
CA SER A 2 6.65 -3.89 -7.11
C SER A 2 7.64 -2.93 -7.79
N ARG A 3 7.59 -2.84 -9.12
CA ARG A 3 8.36 -1.87 -9.92
C ARG A 3 7.82 -0.45 -9.81
N LEU A 4 7.75 0.07 -8.59
CA LEU A 4 7.39 1.47 -8.37
C LEU A 4 8.52 2.40 -8.85
N PRO A 5 8.19 3.61 -9.33
CA PRO A 5 9.19 4.62 -9.67
C PRO A 5 10.05 4.97 -8.46
N ARG A 6 11.38 5.02 -8.63
CA ARG A 6 12.28 5.43 -7.55
C ARG A 6 12.01 6.86 -7.09
N LYS A 7 12.02 7.05 -5.77
CA LYS A 7 11.86 8.36 -5.14
C LYS A 7 13.18 8.88 -4.58
N THR A 8 13.30 10.20 -4.52
CA THR A 8 14.46 10.86 -3.90
C THR A 8 14.42 10.68 -2.39
N VAL A 9 15.59 10.77 -1.74
CA VAL A 9 15.69 10.71 -0.27
C VAL A 9 14.84 11.80 0.38
N ALA A 10 14.83 13.01 -0.18
CA ALA A 10 14.03 14.12 0.33
C ALA A 10 12.52 13.83 0.26
N GLU A 11 12.03 13.25 -0.84
CA GLU A 11 10.62 12.83 -0.94
C GLU A 11 10.29 11.75 0.10
N GLN A 12 11.20 10.78 0.31
CA GLN A 12 11.01 9.70 1.27
C GLN A 12 11.00 10.20 2.73
N GLU A 13 11.91 11.11 3.08
CA GLU A 13 11.97 11.72 4.41
C GLU A 13 10.73 12.57 4.70
N ALA A 14 10.27 13.37 3.74
CA ALA A 14 9.04 14.14 3.87
C ALA A 14 7.84 13.21 4.09
N ALA A 15 7.71 12.15 3.28
CA ALA A 15 6.65 11.17 3.42
C ALA A 15 6.67 10.46 4.78
N PHE A 16 7.87 10.10 5.28
CA PHE A 16 8.03 9.47 6.58
C PHE A 16 7.60 10.39 7.73
N ASN A 17 8.02 11.66 7.69
CA ASN A 17 7.65 12.65 8.71
C ASN A 17 6.14 12.93 8.73
N GLU A 18 5.48 12.86 7.57
CA GLU A 18 4.02 13.04 7.44
C GLU A 18 3.22 11.74 7.64
N LEU A 19 3.89 10.61 7.88
CA LEU A 19 3.28 9.28 7.94
C LEU A 19 2.41 8.96 6.70
N ASN A 20 2.84 9.43 5.53
CA ASN A 20 2.14 9.25 4.26
C ASN A 20 2.89 8.27 3.33
N CYS A 21 2.26 7.89 2.21
CA CYS A 21 2.91 7.09 1.17
C CYS A 21 3.62 8.00 0.17
N VAL A 22 4.94 7.84 -0.02
CA VAL A 22 5.75 8.63 -0.96
C VAL A 22 5.30 8.51 -2.44
N HIS A 23 4.50 7.48 -2.76
CA HIS A 23 3.93 7.26 -4.10
C HIS A 23 2.49 7.77 -4.24
N LEU A 24 1.96 8.47 -3.24
CA LEU A 24 0.65 9.10 -3.33
C LEU A 24 0.70 10.24 -4.36
N GLY A 25 -0.24 10.24 -5.30
CA GLY A 25 -0.37 11.36 -6.24
C GLY A 25 -1.09 12.55 -5.59
N PRO A 26 -1.10 13.73 -6.25
CA PRO A 26 -1.79 14.92 -5.75
C PRO A 26 -3.31 14.73 -5.59
N GLN A 27 -3.89 13.72 -6.26
CA GLN A 27 -5.31 13.34 -6.17
C GLN A 27 -5.52 12.03 -5.39
N GLY A 28 -4.52 11.58 -4.63
CA GLY A 28 -4.57 10.34 -3.87
C GLY A 28 -3.94 9.14 -4.59
N CYS A 29 -4.33 7.93 -4.17
CA CYS A 29 -3.78 6.68 -4.69
C CYS A 29 -4.15 6.49 -6.17
N THR A 30 -3.18 6.07 -7.00
CA THR A 30 -3.40 5.78 -8.42
C THR A 30 -3.31 4.26 -8.69
N VAL A 31 -3.62 3.83 -9.91
CA VAL A 31 -3.39 2.44 -10.34
C VAL A 31 -1.93 2.29 -10.78
N TYR A 32 -1.16 1.49 -10.04
CA TYR A 32 0.20 1.09 -10.43
C TYR A 32 0.15 -0.19 -11.27
N ASP A 33 1.02 -0.31 -12.27
CA ASP A 33 1.19 -1.54 -13.07
C ASP A 33 1.54 -2.73 -12.20
N GLU A 34 2.47 -2.52 -11.24
CA GLU A 34 2.73 -3.44 -10.16
C GLU A 34 2.37 -2.80 -8.82
N ARG A 35 1.23 -3.19 -8.27
CA ARG A 35 0.82 -2.73 -6.94
C ARG A 35 1.78 -3.28 -5.87
N PRO A 36 2.17 -2.47 -4.88
CA PRO A 36 2.77 -2.98 -3.64
C PRO A 36 1.85 -3.95 -2.92
N LEU A 37 2.41 -4.81 -2.05
CA LEU A 37 1.61 -5.74 -1.25
C LEU A 37 0.58 -5.01 -0.37
N ILE A 38 0.96 -3.91 0.28
CA ILE A 38 0.03 -3.11 1.09
C ILE A 38 -1.15 -2.57 0.26
N CYS A 39 -0.88 -2.13 -0.97
CA CYS A 39 -1.92 -1.66 -1.89
C CYS A 39 -2.86 -2.78 -2.39
N ARG A 40 -2.54 -4.06 -2.14
CA ARG A 40 -3.46 -5.18 -2.41
C ARG A 40 -4.44 -5.42 -1.27
N LEU A 41 -4.14 -4.97 -0.05
CA LEU A 41 -5.06 -5.06 1.10
C LEU A 41 -6.07 -3.91 1.12
N PHE A 42 -5.63 -2.71 0.72
CA PHE A 42 -6.48 -1.54 0.73
C PHE A 42 -7.67 -1.67 -0.22
N GLY A 43 -8.88 -1.53 0.32
CA GLY A 43 -10.16 -1.69 -0.39
C GLY A 43 -10.57 -3.14 -0.65
N THR A 44 -9.77 -4.13 -0.20
CA THR A 44 -10.06 -5.55 -0.40
C THR A 44 -10.22 -6.32 0.91
N THR A 45 -9.96 -5.68 2.06
CA THR A 45 -10.21 -6.21 3.40
C THR A 45 -11.26 -5.37 4.14
N ALA A 46 -11.83 -5.92 5.20
CA ALA A 46 -12.75 -5.19 6.07
C ALA A 46 -12.03 -4.16 6.96
N SER A 47 -10.76 -4.41 7.30
CA SER A 47 -9.91 -3.57 8.16
C SER A 47 -9.38 -2.32 7.44
N LEU A 48 -9.23 -2.38 6.12
CA LEU A 48 -8.70 -1.32 5.27
C LEU A 48 -9.69 -0.96 4.17
N PRO A 49 -10.87 -0.39 4.50
CA PRO A 49 -11.89 -0.06 3.50
C PRO A 49 -11.43 1.07 2.58
N CYS A 50 -11.91 1.07 1.34
CA CYS A 50 -11.73 2.19 0.43
C CYS A 50 -12.61 3.38 0.88
N PRO A 51 -12.07 4.60 1.02
CA PRO A 51 -12.84 5.79 1.42
C PRO A 51 -13.94 6.15 0.41
N ASN A 52 -13.79 5.74 -0.85
CA ASN A 52 -14.78 5.93 -1.91
C ASN A 52 -15.84 4.81 -1.96
N GLY A 53 -15.87 3.92 -0.96
CA GLY A 53 -16.81 2.79 -0.90
C GLY A 53 -16.60 1.71 -1.98
N ARG A 54 -15.46 1.75 -2.70
CA ARG A 54 -15.14 0.77 -3.75
C ARG A 54 -14.57 -0.52 -3.13
N ARG A 55 -15.02 -1.67 -3.62
CA ARG A 55 -14.54 -3.00 -3.21
C ARG A 55 -14.89 -4.06 -4.26
N PRO A 56 -14.13 -5.16 -4.34
CA PRO A 56 -14.55 -6.32 -5.12
C PRO A 56 -15.81 -6.97 -4.52
N VAL A 57 -16.46 -7.83 -5.31
CA VAL A 57 -17.60 -8.64 -4.87
C VAL A 57 -17.17 -9.57 -3.73
N GLU A 58 -16.04 -10.25 -3.92
CA GLU A 58 -15.40 -11.10 -2.93
C GLU A 58 -14.17 -10.40 -2.35
N LEU A 59 -14.11 -10.30 -1.03
CA LEU A 59 -12.95 -9.76 -0.32
C LEU A 59 -11.82 -10.79 -0.30
N ILE A 60 -10.59 -10.34 -0.06
CA ILE A 60 -9.48 -11.26 0.12
C ILE A 60 -9.73 -12.17 1.33
N HIS A 61 -9.33 -13.43 1.24
CA HIS A 61 -9.47 -14.36 2.35
C HIS A 61 -8.69 -13.86 3.60
N PRO A 62 -9.27 -13.90 4.82
CA PRO A 62 -8.63 -13.37 6.03
C PRO A 62 -7.23 -13.95 6.32
N ARG A 63 -7.01 -15.22 5.95
CA ARG A 63 -5.68 -15.85 6.04
C ARG A 63 -4.62 -15.12 5.21
N ALA A 64 -4.96 -14.70 3.99
CA ALA A 64 -4.00 -14.02 3.12
C ALA A 64 -3.70 -12.59 3.62
N GLU A 65 -4.71 -11.88 4.15
CA GLU A 65 -4.50 -10.62 4.87
C GLU A 65 -3.51 -10.79 6.03
N LYS A 66 -3.73 -11.80 6.88
CA LYS A 66 -2.82 -12.11 8.00
C LYS A 66 -1.39 -12.39 7.54
N GLN A 67 -1.23 -13.21 6.50
CA GLN A 67 0.10 -13.56 5.97
C GLN A 67 0.83 -12.35 5.40
N ILE A 68 0.12 -11.43 4.76
CA ILE A 68 0.71 -10.18 4.25
C ILE A 68 1.17 -9.31 5.43
N HIS A 69 0.36 -9.18 6.49
CA HIS A 69 0.77 -8.45 7.69
C HIS A 69 2.00 -9.06 8.37
N GLU A 70 2.03 -10.39 8.54
CA GLU A 70 3.18 -11.12 9.10
C GLU A 70 4.44 -10.87 8.27
N TYR A 71 4.34 -10.97 6.93
CA TYR A 71 5.45 -10.70 6.03
C TYR A 71 5.95 -9.25 6.10
N MET A 72 5.03 -8.28 6.18
CA MET A 72 5.38 -6.87 6.32
C MET A 72 6.07 -6.58 7.66
N ALA A 73 5.64 -7.24 8.74
CA ALA A 73 6.25 -7.11 10.05
C ALA A 73 7.65 -7.75 10.13
N SER A 74 7.87 -8.86 9.41
CA SER A 74 9.17 -9.57 9.40
C SER A 74 10.21 -8.96 8.45
N THR A 75 9.81 -8.01 7.61
CA THR A 75 10.66 -7.51 6.51
C THR A 75 10.71 -5.99 6.53
N ARG A 76 11.91 -5.41 6.64
CA ARG A 76 12.09 -3.96 6.52
C ARG A 76 11.64 -3.50 5.13
N GLN A 77 10.50 -2.82 5.06
CA GLN A 77 10.03 -2.19 3.84
C GLN A 77 10.83 -0.90 3.64
N VAL A 78 11.64 -0.84 2.58
CA VAL A 78 12.29 0.39 2.16
C VAL A 78 11.38 1.03 1.13
N LEU A 79 10.99 2.29 1.35
CA LEU A 79 10.31 3.10 0.33
C LEU A 79 11.29 3.19 -0.86
N VAL A 80 10.89 2.70 -2.04
CA VAL A 80 11.76 2.65 -3.22
C VAL A 80 11.68 3.96 -4.00
#